data_AF-M3G7G4-F1
#
_entry.id   AF-M3G7G4-F1
#
_cell.length_a   1.000
_cell.length_b   1.000
_cell.length_c   1.000
_cell.angle_alpha   90.00
_cell.angle_beta   90.00
_cell.angle_gamma   90.00
#
_symmetry.space_group_name_H-M   'P 1'
#
loop_
_entity.id
_entity.type
_entity.pdbx_description
1 polymer ?
#
loop_
_entity_poly.entity_id
_entity_poly.type
_entity_poly.pdbx_seq_one_letter_code
_entity_poly.pdbx_strand_id
1 'polypeptide(L)'
;MDRISPKLQSQSAKTVAVLACESEKYFDSVLRSIGAKPIVLTKTFMAPEAYLLEALTETVSKFGAEDKKSIRSAMIRSYAKYQKISLKAAGSVFSKLE
;
A
#
# COMPACT_ATOMS: atom_id res chain seq x y z
N MET A 1 4.67 9.24 -25.54
CA MET A 1 3.56 8.30 -25.26
C MET A 1 2.49 9.10 -24.54
N ASP A 2 1.67 9.84 -25.29
CA ASP A 2 0.57 10.61 -24.72
C ASP A 2 -0.58 9.66 -24.40
N ARG A 3 -0.56 9.13 -23.17
CA ARG A 3 -1.67 8.32 -22.66
C ARG A 3 -2.78 9.29 -22.27
N ILE A 4 -3.79 9.42 -23.14
CA ILE A 4 -5.04 10.08 -22.79
C ILE A 4 -5.62 9.36 -21.57
N SER A 5 -5.78 10.08 -20.46
CA SER A 5 -6.36 9.52 -19.24
C SER A 5 -7.81 9.08 -19.50
N PRO A 6 -8.21 7.86 -19.12
CA PRO A 6 -9.58 7.38 -19.32
C PRO A 6 -10.56 8.26 -18.54
N LYS A 7 -11.73 8.54 -19.12
CA LYS A 7 -12.82 9.22 -18.43
C LYS A 7 -13.39 8.29 -17.34
N LEU A 8 -13.24 8.68 -16.08
CA LEU A 8 -13.74 7.92 -14.94
C LEU A 8 -15.26 8.08 -14.83
N GLN A 9 -15.98 6.96 -14.74
CA GLN A 9 -17.42 6.94 -14.43
C GLN A 9 -17.61 6.63 -12.93
N SER A 10 -18.44 7.42 -12.26
CA SER A 10 -18.98 7.25 -10.89
C SER A 10 -17.98 6.91 -9.76
N GLN A 11 -17.80 7.87 -8.85
CA GLN A 11 -16.82 7.93 -7.77
C GLN A 11 -17.23 7.10 -6.53
N SER A 12 -17.26 5.77 -6.63
CA SER A 12 -17.16 4.97 -5.40
C SER A 12 -15.74 5.12 -4.86
N ALA A 13 -15.58 5.62 -3.64
CA ALA A 13 -14.28 5.74 -2.98
C ALA A 13 -13.66 4.34 -2.81
N LYS A 14 -12.84 3.92 -3.78
CA LYS A 14 -12.23 2.59 -3.78
C LYS A 14 -11.04 2.56 -2.83
N THR A 15 -11.03 1.59 -1.95
CA THR A 15 -9.84 1.21 -1.18
C THR A 15 -8.81 0.60 -2.11
N VAL A 16 -7.56 1.08 -2.05
CA VAL A 16 -6.49 0.65 -2.95
C VAL A 16 -5.22 0.33 -2.15
N ALA A 17 -4.54 -0.76 -2.52
CA ALA A 17 -3.19 -1.08 -2.07
C ALA A 17 -2.28 -1.19 -3.29
N VAL A 18 -1.11 -0.55 -3.25
CA VAL A 18 -0.09 -0.68 -4.30
C VAL A 18 1.18 -1.27 -3.70
N LEU A 19 1.58 -2.44 -4.21
CA LEU A 19 2.80 -3.13 -3.82
C LEU A 19 3.82 -3.03 -4.97
N ALA A 20 4.54 -1.91 -5.00
CA ALA A 20 5.56 -1.63 -6.01
C ALA A 20 6.69 -0.79 -5.41
N CYS A 21 7.80 -0.63 -6.10
CA CYS A 21 8.88 0.28 -5.68
C CYS A 21 8.42 1.74 -5.70
N GLU A 22 8.69 2.48 -4.63
CA GLU A 22 8.38 3.93 -4.51
C GLU A 22 6.93 4.29 -4.89
N SER A 23 5.96 3.44 -4.58
CA SER A 23 4.58 3.62 -5.04
C SER A 23 3.92 4.89 -4.51
N GLU A 24 4.34 5.42 -3.36
CA GLU A 24 3.89 6.73 -2.86
C GLU A 24 4.19 7.83 -3.87
N LYS A 25 5.42 7.87 -4.39
CA LYS A 25 5.89 8.89 -5.32
C LYS A 25 5.10 8.89 -6.63
N TYR A 26 4.79 7.70 -7.16
CA TYR A 26 4.20 7.58 -8.49
C TYR A 26 2.66 7.51 -8.49
N PHE A 27 2.04 6.99 -7.43
CA PHE A 27 0.60 6.68 -7.43
C PHE A 27 -0.22 7.55 -6.46
N ASP A 28 0.33 8.08 -5.37
CA ASP A 28 -0.48 8.72 -4.31
C ASP A 28 -1.30 9.91 -4.86
N SER A 29 -0.65 10.83 -5.58
CA SER A 29 -1.32 12.00 -6.16
C SER A 29 -2.42 11.60 -7.15
N VAL A 30 -2.15 10.63 -8.02
CA VAL A 30 -3.12 10.14 -9.01
C VAL A 30 -4.29 9.45 -8.32
N LEU A 31 -4.03 8.53 -7.39
CA LEU A 31 -5.07 7.81 -6.65
C LEU A 31 -5.99 8.76 -5.87
N ARG A 32 -5.43 9.78 -5.21
CA ARG A 32 -6.22 10.79 -4.51
C ARG A 32 -7.03 11.66 -5.47
N SER A 33 -6.46 12.05 -6.61
CA SER A 33 -7.17 12.87 -7.61
C SER A 33 -8.41 12.18 -8.18
N ILE A 34 -8.42 10.85 -8.19
CA ILE A 34 -9.55 10.03 -8.66
C ILE A 34 -10.49 9.63 -7.51
N GLY A 35 -10.27 10.10 -6.29
CA GLY A 35 -11.10 9.80 -5.12
C GLY A 35 -10.86 8.41 -4.51
N ALA A 36 -9.76 7.73 -4.85
CA ALA A 36 -9.39 6.48 -4.21
C ALA A 36 -8.77 6.72 -2.83
N LYS A 37 -8.89 5.73 -1.96
CA LYS A 37 -8.35 5.71 -0.60
C LYS A 37 -7.20 4.70 -0.52
N PRO A 38 -5.94 5.14 -0.69
CA PRO A 38 -4.82 4.24 -0.52
C PRO A 38 -4.70 3.78 0.95
N ILE A 39 -4.51 2.48 1.14
CA ILE A 39 -4.28 1.85 2.45
C ILE A 39 -2.89 1.23 2.59
N VAL A 40 -2.21 0.98 1.47
CA VAL A 40 -0.81 0.58 1.41
C VAL A 40 -0.13 1.28 0.24
N LEU A 41 0.96 1.98 0.55
CA LEU A 41 1.93 2.53 -0.39
C LEU A 41 3.34 2.31 0.20
N THR A 42 4.35 2.54 -0.62
CA THR A 42 5.76 2.31 -0.31
C THR A 42 6.60 3.54 -0.64
N LYS A 43 7.58 3.82 0.21
CA LYS A 43 8.51 4.97 0.10
C LYS A 43 9.82 4.63 -0.58
N THR A 44 10.24 3.37 -0.56
CA THR A 44 11.53 2.92 -1.11
C THR A 44 11.36 1.73 -2.02
N PHE A 45 12.48 1.18 -2.51
CA PHE A 45 12.50 -0.09 -3.22
C PHE A 45 12.08 -1.25 -2.33
N MET A 46 11.39 -2.21 -2.92
CA MET A 46 10.87 -3.39 -2.23
C MET A 46 10.74 -4.58 -3.17
N ALA A 47 10.67 -5.80 -2.62
CA ALA A 47 10.25 -6.99 -3.35
C ALA A 47 8.75 -7.27 -3.09
N PRO A 48 7.87 -7.22 -4.11
CA PRO A 48 6.45 -7.51 -3.94
C PRO A 48 6.20 -9.02 -3.99
N GLU A 49 6.05 -9.64 -2.83
CA GLU A 49 5.87 -11.09 -2.68
C GLU A 49 4.51 -11.46 -2.05
N ALA A 50 4.11 -12.73 -2.18
CA ALA A 50 2.77 -13.21 -1.79
C ALA A 50 2.46 -13.06 -0.29
N TYR A 51 3.45 -13.16 0.61
CA TYR A 51 3.24 -13.01 2.06
C TYR A 51 2.74 -11.61 2.46
N LEU A 52 2.90 -10.61 1.58
CA LEU A 52 2.34 -9.29 1.79
C LEU A 52 0.85 -9.25 1.50
N LEU A 53 0.39 -10.00 0.50
CA LEU A 53 -1.03 -10.15 0.21
C LEU A 53 -1.74 -10.91 1.32
N GLU A 54 -1.12 -11.99 1.83
CA GLU A 54 -1.63 -12.71 3.01
C GLU A 54 -1.75 -11.77 4.21
N ALA A 55 -0.67 -11.10 4.61
CA ALA A 55 -0.70 -10.18 5.76
C ALA A 55 -1.70 -9.03 5.57
N LEU A 56 -1.84 -8.50 4.36
CA LEU A 56 -2.81 -7.45 4.04
C LEU A 56 -4.25 -7.96 4.18
N THR A 57 -4.58 -9.07 3.51
CA THR A 57 -5.93 -9.63 3.49
C THR A 57 -6.39 -10.04 4.89
N GLU A 58 -5.55 -10.76 5.64
CA GLU A 58 -5.84 -11.14 7.03
C GLU A 58 -6.12 -9.91 7.92
N THR A 59 -5.29 -8.87 7.80
CA THR A 59 -5.43 -7.67 8.63
C THR A 59 -6.68 -6.87 8.26
N VAL A 60 -6.95 -6.71 6.96
CA VAL A 60 -8.17 -6.04 6.48
C VAL A 60 -9.43 -6.81 6.90
N SER A 61 -9.41 -8.14 6.81
CA SER A 61 -10.54 -8.98 7.26
C SER A 61 -10.79 -8.84 8.76
N LYS A 62 -9.73 -8.64 9.57
CA LYS A 62 -9.84 -8.58 11.03
C LYS A 62 -10.19 -7.18 11.57
N PHE A 63 -9.63 -6.12 10.98
CA PHE A 63 -9.73 -4.75 11.52
C PHE A 63 -10.44 -3.76 10.58
N GLY A 64 -10.76 -4.18 9.37
CA GLY A 64 -11.28 -3.30 8.32
C GLY A 64 -10.18 -2.51 7.60
N ALA A 65 -10.52 -1.98 6.43
CA ALA A 65 -9.58 -1.25 5.57
C ALA A 65 -9.17 0.13 6.10
N GLU A 66 -9.97 0.73 6.99
CA GLU A 66 -9.71 2.07 7.53
C GLU A 66 -8.62 2.06 8.64
N ASP A 67 -8.30 0.89 9.22
CA ASP A 67 -7.21 0.76 10.20
C ASP A 67 -5.82 0.64 9.53
N LYS A 68 -5.40 1.73 8.91
CA LYS A 68 -4.11 1.86 8.20
C LYS A 68 -2.91 1.59 9.12
N LYS A 69 -3.03 1.86 10.43
CA LYS A 69 -1.94 1.63 11.40
C LYS A 69 -1.70 0.15 11.62
N SER A 70 -2.77 -0.63 11.82
CA SER A 70 -2.68 -2.09 11.94
C SER A 70 -2.19 -2.72 10.65
N ILE A 71 -2.72 -2.30 9.50
CA ILE A 71 -2.29 -2.74 8.17
C ILE A 71 -0.79 -2.50 7.99
N ARG A 72 -0.32 -1.25 8.13
CA ARG A 72 1.10 -0.92 7.99
C ARG A 72 1.98 -1.75 8.93
N SER A 73 1.56 -1.94 10.17
CA SER A 73 2.30 -2.72 11.15
C SER A 73 2.39 -4.20 10.76
N ALA A 74 1.33 -4.78 10.20
CA ALA A 74 1.33 -6.14 9.68
C ALA A 74 2.27 -6.29 8.48
N MET A 75 2.22 -5.34 7.53
CA MET A 75 3.12 -5.33 6.37
C MET A 75 4.60 -5.29 6.79
N ILE A 76 4.94 -4.45 7.76
CA ILE A 76 6.32 -4.35 8.29
C ILE A 76 6.78 -5.65 8.92
N ARG A 77 5.94 -6.26 9.77
CA ARG A 77 6.29 -7.52 10.44
C ARG A 77 6.47 -8.65 9.43
N SER A 78 5.56 -8.77 8.46
CA SER A 78 5.64 -9.79 7.41
C SER A 78 6.88 -9.59 6.56
N TYR A 79 7.11 -8.37 6.04
CA TYR A 79 8.28 -8.07 5.22
C TYR A 79 9.60 -8.29 5.96
N ALA A 80 9.71 -7.85 7.22
CA ALA A 80 10.91 -8.09 8.03
C ALA A 80 11.21 -9.58 8.21
N LYS A 81 10.17 -10.40 8.47
CA LYS A 81 10.29 -11.86 8.66
C LYS A 81 10.85 -12.54 7.42
N TYR A 82 10.30 -12.25 6.24
CA TYR A 82 10.70 -12.95 5.01
C TYR A 82 11.97 -12.39 4.36
N GLN A 83 12.18 -11.07 4.39
CA GLN A 83 13.42 -10.45 3.90
C GLN A 83 14.60 -10.61 4.85
N LYS A 84 14.38 -11.10 6.08
CA LYS A 84 15.40 -11.26 7.12
C LYS A 84 16.11 -9.94 7.47
N ILE A 85 15.34 -8.86 7.58
CA ILE A 85 15.82 -7.52 7.95
C ILE A 85 15.17 -7.03 9.23
N SER A 86 15.74 -5.99 9.84
CA SER A 86 15.16 -5.38 11.04
C SER A 86 13.79 -4.75 10.77
N LEU A 87 12.93 -4.68 11.80
CA LEU A 87 11.65 -3.96 11.73
C LEU A 87 11.83 -2.48 11.36
N LYS A 88 12.96 -1.87 11.75
CA LYS A 88 13.30 -0.50 11.39
C LYS A 88 13.52 -0.36 9.88
N ALA A 89 14.30 -1.27 9.29
CA ALA A 89 14.57 -1.29 7.85
C ALA A 89 13.30 -1.62 7.04
N ALA A 90 12.53 -2.62 7.45
CA ALA A 90 11.22 -2.88 6.83
C ALA A 90 10.27 -1.67 7.00
N GLY A 91 10.34 -0.99 8.15
CA GLY A 91 9.57 0.20 8.45
C GLY A 91 9.86 1.40 7.56
N SER A 92 11.05 1.52 6.96
CA SER A 92 11.32 2.58 5.99
C SER A 92 10.72 2.31 4.61
N VAL A 93 10.36 1.06 4.30
CA VAL A 93 9.77 0.68 3.01
C VAL A 93 8.33 1.16 2.89
N PHE A 94 7.54 1.07 3.96
CA PHE A 94 6.09 1.35 3.90
C PHE A 94 5.75 2.78 4.31
N SER A 95 4.88 3.41 3.52
CA SER A 95 4.35 4.75 3.72
C SER A 95 3.64 4.91 5.06
N LYS A 96 3.63 6.14 5.59
CA LYS A 96 2.81 6.51 6.75
C LYS A 96 1.58 7.22 6.22
N LEU A 97 0.51 6.47 6.00
CA LEU A 97 -0.76 7.01 5.52
C LEU A 97 -1.59 7.45 6.73
N GLU A 98 -2.07 8.69 6.69
CA GLU A 98 -3.07 9.22 7.62
C GLU A 98 -4.47 8.83 7.16
#